data_AF-A0A6J7LW45-F1
#
_entry.id   AF-A0A6J7LW45-F1
#
_cell.length_a   1.000
_cell.length_b   1.000
_cell.length_c   1.000
_cell.angle_alpha   90.00
_cell.angle_beta   90.00
_cell.angle_gamma   90.00
#
_symmetry.space_group_name_H-M   'P 1'
#
loop_
_entity.id
_entity.type
_entity.pdbx_description
1 polymer ?
#
loop_
_entity_poly.entity_id
_entity_poly.type
_entity_poly.pdbx_seq_one_letter_code
_entity_poly.pdbx_strand_id
1 'polypeptide(L)' 'MHTPSEVKAAVSGMGRANKKQVAEMVRRILNLDEIPKPVDSTDALALAICHLWRGKSSDRLSTAVAKEKLRLQQLRTR' A
#
# COMPACT_ATOMS: atom_id res chain seq x y z
N MET A 1 -12.73 2.13 3.39
CA MET A 1 -12.74 0.66 3.42
C MET A 1 -11.84 0.15 2.29
N HIS A 2 -11.00 -0.86 2.54
CA HIS A 2 -10.17 -1.51 1.52
C HIS A 2 -10.76 -2.86 1.16
N THR A 3 -10.79 -3.21 -0.12
CA THR A 3 -11.20 -4.55 -0.55
C THR A 3 -10.11 -5.57 -0.18
N PRO A 4 -10.46 -6.85 0.04
CA PRO A 4 -9.48 -7.87 0.37
C PRO A 4 -8.34 -7.99 -0.65
N SER A 5 -8.67 -7.84 -1.94
CA SER A 5 -7.69 -7.85 -3.04
C SER A 5 -6.72 -6.67 -2.97
N GLU A 6 -7.19 -5.49 -2.56
CA GLU A 6 -6.34 -4.31 -2.38
C GLU A 6 -5.38 -4.47 -1.20
N VAL A 7 -5.85 -5.03 -0.08
CA VAL A 7 -5.00 -5.30 1.08
C VAL A 7 -3.90 -6.30 0.71
N LYS A 8 -4.28 -7.38 0.03
CA LYS A 8 -3.33 -8.38 -0.49
C LYS A 8 -2.33 -7.78 -1.46
N ALA A 9 -2.78 -6.99 -2.43
CA ALA A 9 -1.91 -6.33 -3.39
C ALA A 9 -0.96 -5.34 -2.72
N ALA A 10 -1.44 -4.56 -1.74
CA ALA A 10 -0.61 -3.62 -1.00
C ALA A 10 0.52 -4.34 -0.28
N VAL A 11 0.23 -5.43 0.44
CA VAL A 11 1.22 -6.12 1.30
C VAL A 11 2.14 -7.06 0.52
N SER A 12 1.62 -7.77 -0.50
CA SER A 12 2.35 -8.83 -1.20
C SER A 12 2.70 -8.52 -2.66
N GLY A 13 2.25 -7.38 -3.19
CA GLY A 13 2.35 -7.03 -4.61
C GLY A 13 1.33 -7.73 -5.52
N MET A 14 0.57 -8.71 -5.02
CA MET A 14 -0.43 -9.45 -5.81
C MET A 14 -1.78 -9.51 -5.10
N GLY A 15 -2.86 -9.06 -5.77
CA GLY A 15 -4.21 -9.11 -5.19
C GLY A 15 -4.76 -10.52 -4.95
N ARG A 16 -4.16 -11.54 -5.58
CA ARG A 16 -4.52 -12.96 -5.44
C ARG A 16 -3.70 -13.72 -4.40
N ALA A 17 -2.85 -13.05 -3.62
CA ALA A 17 -2.04 -13.71 -2.61
C ALA A 17 -2.89 -14.49 -1.60
N ASN A 18 -2.35 -15.63 -1.16
CA ASN A 18 -2.96 -16.47 -0.14
C ASN A 18 -2.65 -15.93 1.28
N LYS A 19 -3.40 -16.38 2.29
CA LYS A 19 -3.26 -15.86 3.67
C LYS A 19 -1.85 -16.07 4.24
N LYS A 20 -1.19 -17.19 3.92
CA LYS A 20 0.19 -17.48 4.36
C LYS A 20 1.20 -16.50 3.75
N GLN A 21 1.06 -16.16 2.47
CA GLN A 21 1.90 -15.17 1.80
C GLN A 21 1.72 -13.78 2.40
N VAL A 22 0.48 -13.36 2.67
CA VAL A 22 0.22 -12.08 3.33
C VAL A 22 0.86 -12.05 4.72
N ALA A 23 0.69 -13.12 5.52
CA ALA A 23 1.27 -13.22 6.86
C ALA A 23 2.80 -13.15 6.87
N GLU A 24 3.45 -13.87 5.95
CA GLU A 24 4.90 -13.85 5.79
C GLU A 24 5.40 -12.48 5.34
N MET A 25 4.66 -11.79 4.47
CA MET A 25 4.99 -10.44 4.04
C MET A 25 4.82 -9.42 5.17
N VAL A 26 3.76 -9.51 5.98
CA VAL A 26 3.60 -8.67 7.18
C VAL A 26 4.78 -8.85 8.13
N ARG A 27 5.17 -10.10 8.41
CA ARG A 27 6.34 -10.43 9.22
C ARG A 27 7.61 -9.74 8.70
N ARG A 28 7.87 -9.83 7.39
CA ARG A 28 9.03 -9.21 6.75
C ARG A 28 8.99 -7.68 6.77
N ILE A 29 7.84 -7.09 6.46
CA ILE A 29 7.66 -5.63 6.41
C ILE A 29 7.90 -5.01 7.79
N LEU A 30 7.44 -5.68 8.84
CA LEU A 30 7.57 -5.23 10.23
C LEU A 30 8.83 -5.77 10.93
N ASN A 31 9.67 -6.51 10.21
CA ASN A 31 10.88 -7.15 10.71
C ASN A 31 10.67 -7.96 12.00
N LEU A 32 9.59 -8.75 12.03
CA LEU A 32 9.22 -9.64 13.14
C LEU A 32 9.94 -10.98 13.03
N ASP A 33 10.31 -11.57 14.17
CA ASP A 33 11.00 -12.87 14.21
C ASP A 33 10.09 -14.00 13.72
N GLU A 34 8.84 -14.03 14.20
CA GLU A 34 7.83 -15.02 13.80
C GLU A 34 6.57 -14.38 13.23
N ILE A 35 5.74 -15.22 12.57
CA ILE A 35 4.44 -14.78 12.07
C ILE A 35 3.54 -14.43 13.26
N PRO A 36 2.97 -13.20 13.31
CA PRO A 36 2.14 -12.79 14.43
C PRO A 36 0.91 -13.70 14.60
N LYS A 37 0.77 -14.24 15.81
CA LYS A 37 -0.40 -14.99 16.28
C LYS A 37 -1.18 -14.10 17.26
N PRO A 38 -2.52 -14.14 17.29
CA PRO A 38 -3.44 -14.94 16.47
C PRO A 38 -3.57 -14.45 15.01
N VAL A 39 -4.25 -15.24 14.17
CA VAL A 39 -4.47 -14.94 12.73
C VAL A 39 -5.06 -13.54 12.52
N ASP A 40 -5.94 -13.10 13.43
CA ASP A 40 -6.60 -11.80 13.36
C ASP A 40 -5.61 -10.62 13.49
N SER A 41 -4.52 -10.79 14.23
CA SER A 41 -3.48 -9.76 14.36
C SER A 41 -2.77 -9.52 13.03
N THR A 42 -2.54 -10.56 12.23
CA THR A 42 -1.97 -10.42 10.89
C THR A 42 -2.89 -9.60 9.99
N ASP A 43 -4.20 -9.86 10.02
CA ASP A 43 -5.16 -9.15 9.18
C ASP A 43 -5.29 -7.67 9.58
N ALA A 44 -5.26 -7.37 10.88
CA ALA A 44 -5.24 -6.00 11.38
C ALA A 44 -3.97 -5.24 10.95
N LEU A 45 -2.79 -5.87 11.05
CA LEU A 45 -1.52 -5.29 10.60
C LEU A 45 -1.50 -5.07 9.08
N ALA A 46 -2.01 -6.02 8.30
CA ALA A 46 -2.11 -5.90 6.85
C ALA A 46 -3.01 -4.72 6.44
N LEU A 47 -4.14 -4.53 7.13
CA LEU A 47 -5.03 -3.38 6.92
C LEU A 47 -4.34 -2.05 7.28
N ALA A 48 -3.62 -1.99 8.40
CA ALA A 48 -2.88 -0.80 8.82
C ALA A 48 -1.79 -0.42 7.80
N ILE A 49 -1.03 -1.40 7.31
CA ILE A 49 -0.02 -1.21 6.25
C ILE A 49 -0.68 -0.69 4.98
N CYS A 50 -1.78 -1.32 4.54
CA CYS A 50 -2.53 -0.92 3.35
C CYS A 50 -3.00 0.54 3.45
N HIS A 51 -3.55 0.93 4.60
CA HIS A 51 -4.03 2.28 4.85
C HIS A 51 -2.90 3.32 4.82
N LEU A 52 -1.81 3.05 5.53
CA LEU A 52 -0.64 3.93 5.61
C LEU A 52 -0.01 4.18 4.24
N TRP A 53 0.16 3.12 3.44
CA TRP A 53 0.77 3.21 2.12
C TRP A 53 -0.13 3.91 1.11
N ARG A 54 -1.45 3.72 1.18
CA ARG A 54 -2.38 4.43 0.30
C ARG A 54 -2.38 5.94 0.57
N GLY A 55 -2.47 6.35 1.84
CA GLY A 55 -2.50 7.78 2.20
C GLY A 55 -1.26 8.52 1.70
N LYS A 56 -0.06 7.97 1.94
CA LYS A 56 1.19 8.60 1.52
C LYS A 56 1.42 8.58 0.01
N SER A 57 0.98 7.53 -0.68
CA SER A 57 1.21 7.39 -2.12
C SER A 57 0.27 8.27 -2.93
N SER A 58 -1.01 8.38 -2.52
CA SER A 58 -2.01 9.18 -3.23
C SER A 58 -1.68 10.66 -3.23
N ASP A 59 -1.24 11.22 -2.10
CA ASP A 59 -0.90 12.65 -1.99
C ASP A 59 0.36 13.01 -2.77
N ARG A 60 1.37 12.13 -2.76
CA ARG A 60 2.60 12.34 -3.54
C ARG A 60 2.31 12.27 -5.03
N LEU A 61 1.49 11.31 -5.48
CA LEU A 61 1.10 11.19 -6.87
C LEU A 61 0.28 12.40 -7.33
N SER A 62 -0.71 12.83 -6.55
CA SER A 62 -1.57 13.97 -6.91
C SER A 62 -0.75 15.26 -7.01
N THR A 63 0.17 15.48 -6.08
CA THR A 63 1.10 16.63 -6.10
C THR A 63 2.02 16.58 -7.32
N ALA A 64 2.58 15.41 -7.64
CA ALA A 64 3.44 15.24 -8.82
C ALA A 64 2.66 15.49 -10.12
N VAL A 65 1.45 14.97 -10.24
CA VAL A 65 0.56 15.18 -11.40
C VAL A 65 0.18 16.66 -11.53
N ALA A 66 -0.13 17.33 -10.43
CA ALA A 66 -0.44 18.77 -10.45
C ALA A 66 0.75 19.60 -10.92
N LYS A 67 1.96 19.30 -10.41
CA LYS A 67 3.20 19.97 -10.81
C LYS A 67 3.49 19.77 -12.30
N GLU A 68 3.29 18.56 -12.83
CA GLU A 68 3.51 18.28 -14.24
C GLU A 68 2.47 18.97 -15.14
N LYS A 69 1.19 19.01 -14.74
CA LYS A 69 0.17 19.78 -15.47
C LYS A 69 0.52 21.26 -15.54
N LEU A 70 1.00 21.84 -14.45
CA LEU A 70 1.43 23.24 -14.40
C LEU A 70 2.64 23.50 -15.32
N ARG A 71 3.62 22.59 -15.32
CA ARG A 71 4.77 22.63 -16.25
C ARG A 71 4.31 22.65 -17.71
N LEU A 72 3.39 21.76 -18.08
CA LEU A 72 2.85 21.67 -19.44
C LEU A 72 2.04 22.90 -19.85
N GLN A 73 1.30 23.51 -18.92
CA GLN A 73 0.58 24.76 -19.18
C GLN A 73 1.53 25.91 -19.49
N GLN A 74 2.60 26.07 -18.69
CA GLN A 74 3.60 27.12 -18.90
C GLN A 74 4.33 26.99 -20.25
N LEU A 75 4.59 25.76 -20.70
CA LEU A 75 5.19 25.48 -22.00
C LEU A 75 4.25 25.76 -23.17
N ARG A 76 2.93 25.66 -22.97
CA ARG A 76 1.91 25.95 -23.99
C ARG A 76 1.60 27.44 -24.16
N THR A 77 1.90 28.25 -23.14
CA THR A 77 1.69 29.71 -23.15
C THR A 77 2.92 30.50 -23.61
N ARG A 78 4.01 29.83 -23.98
CA ARG A 78 5.19 30.40 -24.64
C ARG A 78 5.13 30.08 -26.12
#